data_AF-A0A519ZGD4-F1
#
_entry.id   AF-A0A519ZGD4-F1
#
_cell.length_a   1.000
_cell.length_b   1.000
_cell.length_c   1.000
_cell.angle_alpha   90.00
_cell.angle_beta   90.00
_cell.angle_gamma   90.00
#
_symmetry.space_group_name_H-M   'P 1'
#
loop_
_entity.id
_entity.type
_entity.pdbx_description
1 polymer ?
#
loop_
_entity_poly.entity_id
_entity_poly.type
_entity_poly.pdbx_seq_one_letter_code
_entity_poly.pdbx_strand_id
1 'polypeptide(L)'
;AMLRRMGRHPNRPGHIHMKVYAPGHQTVTTHLFVADSPYLDSDAVFGVRNSLIVPFDQHPPGTAPDGRSMNVPYHSATYDFRLVPAA
;
A
#
# COMPACT_ATOMS: atom_id res chain seq x y z
N ALA A 1 -6.06 -11.24 -23.43
CA ALA A 1 -5.46 -12.03 -24.54
C ALA A 1 -3.93 -11.94 -24.56
N MET A 2 -3.34 -10.74 -24.58
CA MET A 2 -1.88 -10.54 -24.68
C MET A 2 -1.08 -11.14 -23.51
N LEU A 3 -1.38 -10.78 -22.25
CA LEU A 3 -0.61 -11.26 -21.08
C LEU A 3 -0.53 -12.79 -21.00
N ARG A 4 -1.68 -13.46 -21.19
CA ARG A 4 -1.75 -14.93 -21.24
C ARG A 4 -0.89 -15.54 -22.34
N ARG A 5 -0.83 -14.93 -23.52
CA ARG A 5 0.02 -15.38 -24.64
C ARG A 5 1.52 -15.23 -24.35
N MET A 6 1.90 -14.32 -23.44
CA MET A 6 3.26 -14.15 -22.96
C MET A 6 3.57 -15.02 -21.73
N GLY A 7 2.64 -15.89 -21.29
CA GLY A 7 2.81 -16.67 -20.07
C GLY A 7 2.73 -15.85 -18.77
N ARG A 8 2.13 -14.65 -18.81
CA ARG A 8 2.02 -13.73 -17.66
C ARG A 8 0.60 -13.71 -17.09
N HIS A 9 0.49 -13.62 -15.76
CA HIS A 9 -0.78 -13.37 -15.08
C HIS A 9 -1.19 -11.89 -15.12
N PRO A 10 -2.49 -11.56 -15.01
CA PRO A 10 -2.96 -10.17 -14.98
C PRO A 10 -3.03 -9.56 -13.57
N ASN A 11 -2.61 -10.29 -12.54
CA ASN A 11 -2.82 -9.89 -11.15
C ASN A 11 -1.82 -8.81 -10.67
N ARG A 12 -2.28 -8.01 -9.72
CA ARG A 12 -1.48 -7.07 -8.95
C ARG A 12 -1.52 -7.47 -7.47
N PRO A 13 -0.46 -7.19 -6.69
CA PRO A 13 -0.51 -7.37 -5.24
C PRO A 13 -1.59 -6.48 -4.61
N GLY A 14 -2.11 -6.85 -3.44
CA GLY A 14 -3.02 -5.99 -2.69
C GLY A 14 -2.36 -4.64 -2.39
N HIS A 15 -3.06 -3.53 -2.66
CA HIS A 15 -2.50 -2.20 -2.47
C HIS A 15 -3.55 -1.12 -2.24
N ILE A 16 -3.10 0.00 -1.68
CA ILE A 16 -3.87 1.23 -1.52
C ILE A 16 -3.21 2.34 -2.36
N HIS A 17 -4.01 3.04 -3.17
CA HIS A 17 -3.55 4.21 -3.90
C HIS A 17 -3.48 5.43 -2.97
N MET A 18 -2.38 6.17 -3.03
CA MET A 18 -2.15 7.34 -2.19
C MET A 18 -1.83 8.55 -3.05
N LYS A 19 -2.50 9.66 -2.77
CA LYS A 19 -2.13 10.98 -3.28
C LYS A 19 -2.01 11.91 -2.09
N VAL A 20 -0.79 12.33 -1.78
CA VAL A 20 -0.47 13.10 -0.58
C VAL A 20 0.03 14.48 -1.00
N TYR A 21 -0.53 15.51 -0.40
CA TYR A 21 -0.23 16.90 -0.71
C TYR A 21 -0.18 17.73 0.57
N ALA A 22 0.67 18.76 0.57
CA ALA A 22 0.74 19.78 1.61
C ALA A 22 1.17 21.11 0.96
N PRO A 23 0.70 22.28 1.46
CA PRO A 23 1.19 23.56 0.99
C PRO A 23 2.73 23.67 1.03
N GLY A 24 3.32 24.27 0.00
CA GLY A 24 4.77 24.43 -0.09
C GLY A 24 5.56 23.14 -0.36
N HIS A 25 4.90 22.04 -0.71
CA HIS A 25 5.54 20.74 -1.00
C HIS A 25 5.09 20.16 -2.34
N GLN A 26 5.94 19.33 -2.96
CA GLN A 26 5.59 18.57 -4.14
C GLN A 26 4.57 17.48 -3.80
N THR A 27 3.51 17.38 -4.60
CA THR A 27 2.50 16.32 -4.46
C THR A 27 3.12 14.97 -4.83
N VAL A 28 2.88 13.95 -4.00
CA VAL A 28 3.31 12.57 -4.27
C VAL A 28 2.09 11.71 -4.63
N THR A 29 2.17 11.05 -5.78
CA THR A 29 1.25 9.97 -6.16
C THR A 29 2.01 8.65 -6.04
N THR A 30 1.52 7.73 -5.20
CA THR A 30 2.20 6.46 -4.91
C THR A 30 1.20 5.37 -4.50
N HIS A 31 1.70 4.20 -4.11
CA HIS A 31 0.94 3.08 -3.57
C HIS A 31 1.56 2.62 -2.26
N LEU A 32 0.77 1.98 -1.40
CA LEU A 32 1.27 1.09 -0.34
C LEU A 32 0.85 -0.34 -0.68
N PHE A 33 1.79 -1.27 -0.71
CA PHE A 33 1.58 -2.69 -1.03
C PHE A 33 1.54 -3.53 0.23
N VAL A 34 0.60 -4.47 0.33
CA VAL A 34 0.48 -5.36 1.49
C VAL A 34 1.60 -6.40 1.47
N ALA A 35 2.36 -6.50 2.57
CA ALA A 35 3.57 -7.31 2.67
C ALA A 35 3.39 -8.83 2.49
N ASP A 36 2.20 -9.36 2.73
CA ASP A 36 1.91 -10.79 2.58
C ASP A 36 1.27 -11.14 1.21
N SER A 37 1.24 -10.18 0.29
CA SER A 37 0.59 -10.40 -1.00
C SER A 37 1.39 -11.39 -1.88
N PRO A 38 0.74 -12.40 -2.49
CA PRO A 38 1.43 -13.42 -3.30
C PRO A 38 1.96 -12.91 -4.64
N TYR A 39 1.77 -11.63 -4.97
CA TYR A 39 2.15 -11.04 -6.26
C TYR A 39 3.16 -9.89 -6.13
N LEU A 40 3.85 -9.76 -4.98
CA LEU A 40 4.84 -8.70 -4.78
C LEU A 40 5.98 -8.75 -5.81
N ASP A 41 6.51 -9.94 -6.07
CA ASP A 41 7.62 -10.14 -7.03
C ASP A 41 7.15 -10.25 -8.49
N SER A 42 5.84 -10.18 -8.74
CA SER A 42 5.26 -10.48 -10.05
C SER A 42 4.16 -9.49 -10.48
N ASP A 43 4.10 -8.28 -9.91
CA ASP A 43 3.11 -7.26 -10.29
C ASP A 43 3.04 -7.10 -11.81
N ALA A 44 1.86 -7.33 -12.39
CA ALA A 44 1.66 -7.32 -13.84
C ALA A 44 2.02 -5.97 -14.51
N VAL A 45 2.07 -4.88 -13.73
CA VAL A 45 2.42 -3.53 -14.21
C VAL A 45 3.68 -2.96 -13.57
N PHE A 46 4.47 -3.79 -12.87
CA PHE A 46 5.80 -3.42 -12.36
C PHE A 46 5.80 -2.22 -11.39
N GLY A 47 4.74 -2.06 -10.59
CA GLY A 47 4.57 -0.91 -9.71
C GLY A 47 5.24 -1.02 -8.33
N VAL A 48 5.64 -2.23 -7.93
CA VAL A 48 6.18 -2.50 -6.59
C VAL A 48 7.57 -1.88 -6.41
N ARG A 49 7.78 -1.26 -5.24
CA ARG A 49 9.08 -0.82 -4.75
C ARG A 49 9.23 -1.27 -3.30
N ASN A 50 10.40 -1.75 -2.90
CA ASN A 50 10.64 -2.28 -1.55
C ASN A 50 10.25 -1.29 -0.44
N SER A 51 10.52 0.00 -0.64
CA SER A 51 10.16 1.04 0.33
C SER A 51 8.65 1.28 0.47
N LEU A 52 7.81 0.70 -0.39
CA LEU A 52 6.36 0.87 -0.41
C LEU A 52 5.63 -0.40 0.02
N ILE A 53 6.34 -1.44 0.45
CA ILE A 53 5.78 -2.67 1.01
C ILE A 53 5.58 -2.46 2.51
N VAL A 54 4.35 -2.66 2.99
CA VAL A 54 3.95 -2.32 4.35
C VAL A 54 3.31 -3.55 5.04
N PRO A 55 3.70 -3.88 6.28
CA PRO A 55 3.01 -4.89 7.06
C PRO A 55 1.61 -4.40 7.47
N PHE A 56 0.62 -5.28 7.36
CA PHE A 56 -0.74 -5.05 7.84
C PHE A 56 -0.94 -5.95 9.06
N ASP A 57 -0.62 -5.39 10.23
CA ASP A 57 -0.65 -6.14 11.49
C ASP A 57 -2.08 -6.48 11.87
N GLN A 58 -2.31 -7.73 12.26
CA GLN A 58 -3.59 -8.24 12.73
C GLN A 58 -3.78 -7.97 14.22
N HIS A 59 -4.98 -7.53 14.58
CA HIS A 59 -5.36 -7.21 15.95
C HIS A 59 -6.69 -7.88 16.31
N PRO A 60 -6.87 -8.33 17.56
CA PRO A 60 -8.19 -8.69 18.09
C PRO A 60 -9.08 -7.44 18.25
N PRO A 61 -10.38 -7.59 18.57
CA PRO A 61 -11.22 -6.47 19.01
C PRO A 61 -10.54 -5.69 20.15
N GLY A 62 -10.68 -4.37 20.15
CA GLY A 62 -9.99 -3.48 21.09
C GLY A 62 -9.98 -2.03 20.63
N THR A 63 -9.06 -1.23 21.15
CA THR A 63 -8.89 0.17 20.74
C THR A 63 -7.88 0.27 19.61
N ALA A 64 -8.28 0.84 18.47
CA ALA A 64 -7.41 1.09 17.33
C ALA A 64 -6.40 2.23 17.64
N PRO A 65 -5.30 2.35 16.87
CA PRO A 65 -4.30 3.41 17.07
C PRO A 65 -4.84 4.84 17.03
N ASP A 66 -5.98 5.07 16.37
CA ASP A 66 -6.67 6.36 16.30
C ASP A 66 -7.73 6.56 17.40
N GLY A 67 -7.79 5.66 18.39
CA GLY A 67 -8.71 5.71 19.52
C GLY A 67 -10.10 5.12 19.26
N ARG A 68 -10.41 4.67 18.03
CA ARG A 68 -11.71 4.02 17.75
C ARG A 68 -11.85 2.69 18.48
N SER A 69 -13.05 2.41 18.98
CA SER A 69 -13.41 1.07 19.49
C SER A 69 -13.71 0.14 18.33
N MET A 70 -12.98 -0.97 18.23
CA MET A 70 -13.15 -2.01 17.22
C MET A 70 -13.78 -3.24 17.86
N ASN A 71 -15.01 -3.56 17.47
CA ASN A 71 -15.77 -4.68 18.04
C ASN A 71 -15.48 -6.02 17.35
N VAL A 72 -14.64 -6.02 16.32
CA VAL A 72 -14.21 -7.20 15.54
C VAL A 72 -12.69 -7.14 15.33
N PRO A 73 -12.03 -8.28 15.03
CA PRO A 73 -10.63 -8.26 14.61
C PRO A 73 -10.41 -7.28 13.46
N TYR A 74 -9.26 -6.63 13.43
CA TYR A 74 -8.93 -5.60 12.45
C TYR A 74 -7.46 -5.64 12.07
N HIS A 75 -7.12 -4.95 10.99
CA HIS A 75 -5.73 -4.75 10.57
C HIS A 75 -5.35 -3.28 10.69
N SER A 76 -4.07 -3.03 10.98
CA SER A 76 -3.50 -1.68 10.90
C SER A 76 -2.23 -1.68 10.08
N ALA A 77 -1.96 -0.58 9.39
CA ALA A 77 -0.71 -0.33 8.71
C ALA A 77 -0.23 1.09 9.04
N THR A 78 1.07 1.25 9.24
CA THR A 78 1.70 2.56 9.52
C THR A 78 2.71 2.87 8.43
N TYR A 79 2.64 4.06 7.87
CA TYR A 79 3.57 4.51 6.84
C TYR A 79 3.76 6.02 6.89
N ASP A 80 5.03 6.47 6.93
CA ASP A 80 5.39 7.87 7.00
C ASP A 80 5.68 8.44 5.60
N PHE A 81 4.83 9.33 5.12
CA PHE A 81 5.08 10.05 3.87
C PHE A 81 6.04 11.21 4.12
N ARG A 82 7.13 11.23 3.35
CA ARG A 82 8.09 12.35 3.32
C ARG A 82 7.90 13.13 2.03
N LEU A 83 7.37 14.34 2.14
CA LEU A 83 7.20 15.24 0.99
C LEU A 83 8.43 16.12 0.81
N VAL A 84 8.81 16.35 -0.44
CA VAL A 84 9.90 17.25 -0.80
C VAL A 84 9.34 18.68 -0.86
N PRO A 85 10.02 19.71 -0.32
CA PRO A 85 9.63 21.10 -0.51
C PRO A 85 9.47 21.47 -2.00
N ALA A 86 8.51 22.33 -2.30
CA ALA A 86 8.38 22.93 -3.61
C ALA A 86 9.56 23.89 -3.83
N ALA A 87 10.10 23.92 -5.06
CA ALA A 87 11.15 24.85 -5.46
C ALA A 87 10.61 26.28 -5.61
#